data_AF-A0A3D4PY60-F1
#
_entry.id   AF-A0A3D4PY60-F1
#
_cell.length_a   1.000
_cell.length_b   1.000
_cell.length_c   1.000
_cell.angle_alpha   90.00
_cell.angle_beta   90.00
_cell.angle_gamma   90.00
#
_symmetry.space_group_name_H-M   'P 1'
#
loop_
_entity.id
_entity.type
_entity.pdbx_description
1 polymer ?
#
loop_
_entity_poly.entity_id
_entity_poly.type
_entity_poly.pdbx_seq_one_letter_code
_entity_poly.pdbx_strand_id
1 'polypeptide(L)'
;MEIIAAIVEAIITIISAIIEAIVGIFVAGAEALSIWETVALLVVLLIELILWVALIFIELIIALFKWRRPKKVMKPVIWRPSKLKEKATDDANK
;
A
#
# COMPACT_ATOMS: atom_id res chain seq x y z
N MET A 1 5.37 17.85 30.84
CA MET A 1 6.21 17.98 29.63
C MET A 1 6.88 16.66 29.30
N GLU A 2 7.51 15.98 30.28
CA GLU A 2 8.20 14.69 30.06
C GLU A 2 7.30 13.55 29.56
N ILE A 3 6.09 13.39 30.10
CA ILE A 3 5.16 12.32 29.65
C ILE A 3 4.73 12.52 28.20
N ILE A 4 4.46 13.76 27.79
CA ILE A 4 4.05 14.08 26.41
C ILE A 4 5.22 13.82 25.45
N ALA A 5 6.45 14.20 25.84
CA ALA A 5 7.65 13.93 25.05
C ALA A 5 7.90 12.43 24.90
N ALA A 6 7.78 11.64 25.97
CA ALA A 6 7.95 10.19 25.94
C ALA A 6 6.89 9.51 25.05
N ILE A 7 5.65 9.99 25.06
CA ILE A 7 4.60 9.50 24.16
C ILE A 7 4.94 9.81 22.70
N VAL A 8 5.37 11.03 22.40
CA VAL A 8 5.76 11.42 21.03
C VAL A 8 6.94 10.61 20.54
N GLU A 9 7.96 10.39 21.38
CA GLU A 9 9.13 9.58 21.07
C GLU A 9 8.76 8.11 20.83
N ALA A 10 7.89 7.53 21.66
CA ALA A 10 7.39 6.18 21.46
C ALA A 10 6.64 6.04 20.12
N ILE A 11 5.81 7.03 19.77
CA ILE A 11 5.10 7.06 18.48
C ILE A 11 6.10 7.12 17.31
N ILE A 12 7.10 8.01 17.38
CA ILE A 12 8.13 8.13 16.35
C ILE A 12 8.93 6.82 16.22
N THR A 13 9.30 6.21 17.34
CA THR A 13 10.03 4.94 17.37
C THR A 13 9.23 3.81 16.72
N ILE A 14 7.93 3.72 17.01
CA ILE A 14 7.03 2.74 16.39
C ILE A 14 6.94 2.98 14.88
N ILE A 15 6.81 4.24 14.45
CA ILE A 15 6.76 4.58 13.02
C ILE A 15 8.07 4.18 12.33
N SER A 16 9.22 4.51 12.93
CA SER A 16 10.54 4.12 12.40
C SER A 16 10.68 2.61 12.31
N ALA A 17 10.28 1.86 13.34
CA ALA A 17 10.32 0.40 13.34
C ALA A 17 9.44 -0.20 12.24
N ILE A 18 8.26 0.39 11.97
CA ILE A 18 7.38 -0.03 10.86
C ILE A 18 8.06 0.22 9.52
N ILE A 19 8.68 1.39 9.33
CA ILE A 19 9.39 1.71 8.09
C ILE A 19 10.56 0.75 7.88
N GLU A 20 11.37 0.50 8.92
CA GLU A 20 12.48 -0.47 8.86
C GLU A 20 12.00 -1.88 8.56
N ALA A 21 10.91 -2.34 9.17
CA ALA A 21 10.34 -3.64 8.88
C ALA A 21 9.90 -3.76 7.41
N ILE A 22 9.26 -2.72 6.87
CA ILE A 22 8.87 -2.67 5.46
C ILE A 22 10.11 -2.73 4.56
N VAL A 23 11.10 -1.89 4.81
CA VAL A 23 12.35 -1.86 4.04
C VAL A 23 13.07 -3.21 4.11
N GLY A 24 13.13 -3.82 5.30
CA GLY A 24 13.73 -5.14 5.52
C GLY A 24 13.04 -6.25 4.71
N ILE A 25 11.71 -6.21 4.59
CA ILE A 25 10.96 -7.15 3.73
C ILE A 25 11.33 -6.95 2.26
N PHE A 26 11.48 -5.70 1.80
CA PHE A 26 11.89 -5.41 0.43
C PHE A 26 13.34 -5.83 0.14
N VAL A 27 14.26 -5.62 1.09
CA VAL A 27 15.67 -6.05 0.97
C VAL A 27 15.76 -7.59 0.95
N ALA A 28 15.09 -8.27 1.87
CA ALA A 28 15.05 -9.74 1.88
C ALA A 28 14.39 -10.30 0.61
N GLY A 29 13.36 -9.64 0.09
CA GLY A 29 12.76 -9.98 -1.20
C GLY A 29 13.71 -9.76 -2.39
N ALA A 30 14.56 -8.73 -2.32
CA ALA A 30 15.59 -8.42 -3.32
C ALA A 30 16.72 -9.46 -3.35
N GLU A 31 16.99 -10.13 -2.23
CA GLU A 31 17.96 -11.23 -2.16
C GLU A 31 17.40 -12.54 -2.73
N ALA A 32 16.08 -12.72 -2.69
CA ALA A 32 15.39 -13.92 -3.19
C ALA A 32 15.08 -13.90 -4.69
N LEU A 33 15.04 -12.70 -5.29
CA LEU A 33 14.75 -12.47 -6.71
C LEU A 33 15.97 -11.85 -7.39
N SER A 34 16.05 -11.93 -8.71
CA SER A 34 17.06 -11.11 -9.41
C SER A 34 16.77 -9.62 -9.18
N ILE A 35 17.84 -8.80 -9.16
CA ILE A 35 17.73 -7.34 -8.97
C ILE A 35 16.71 -6.73 -9.96
N TRP A 36 16.71 -7.23 -11.20
CA TRP A 36 15.80 -6.77 -12.25
C TRP A 36 14.34 -7.16 -12.00
N GLU A 37 14.07 -8.36 -11.50
CA GLU A 37 12.72 -8.78 -11.12
C GLU A 37 12.19 -7.95 -9.95
N THR A 38 13.04 -7.68 -8.96
CA THR A 38 12.68 -6.85 -7.80
C THR A 38 12.35 -5.42 -8.22
N VAL A 39 13.17 -4.82 -9.07
CA VAL A 39 12.94 -3.46 -9.60
C VAL A 39 11.65 -3.42 -10.42
N ALA A 40 11.39 -4.42 -11.27
CA ALA A 40 10.15 -4.50 -12.04
C ALA A 40 8.91 -4.58 -11.13
N LEU A 41 8.94 -5.43 -10.10
CA LEU A 41 7.85 -5.53 -9.11
C LEU A 41 7.66 -4.24 -8.31
N LEU A 42 8.75 -3.58 -7.91
CA LEU A 42 8.71 -2.31 -7.18
C LEU A 42 8.06 -1.22 -8.06
N VAL A 43 8.45 -1.13 -9.33
CA VAL A 43 7.88 -0.16 -10.28
C VAL A 43 6.39 -0.41 -10.48
N VAL A 44 5.98 -1.66 -10.70
CA VAL A 44 4.56 -2.02 -10.83
C VAL A 44 3.80 -1.64 -9.57
N LEU A 45 4.33 -1.95 -8.38
CA LEU A 45 3.71 -1.63 -7.10
C LEU A 45 3.55 -0.12 -6.89
N LEU A 46 4.58 0.67 -7.26
CA LEU A 46 4.51 2.14 -7.19
C LEU A 46 3.45 2.70 -8.14
N ILE A 47 3.35 2.18 -9.36
CA ILE A 47 2.32 2.61 -10.32
C ILE A 47 0.91 2.27 -9.80
N GLU A 48 0.70 1.04 -9.32
CA GLU A 48 -0.57 0.62 -8.71
C GLU A 48 -0.95 1.51 -7.52
N LEU A 49 0.02 1.86 -6.67
CA LEU A 49 -0.18 2.73 -5.52
C LEU A 49 -0.58 4.16 -5.95
N ILE A 50 0.14 4.73 -6.93
CA ILE A 50 -0.15 6.08 -7.45
C ILE A 50 -1.56 6.13 -8.05
N LEU A 51 -1.93 5.14 -8.86
CA LEU A 51 -3.27 5.05 -9.43
C LEU A 51 -4.34 4.88 -8.36
N TRP A 52 -4.08 4.07 -7.34
CA TRP A 52 -5.03 3.88 -6.25
C TRP A 52 -5.27 5.16 -5.47
N VAL A 53 -4.20 5.87 -5.13
CA VAL A 53 -4.27 7.17 -4.45
C VAL A 53 -5.03 8.19 -5.32
N ALA A 54 -4.75 8.25 -6.62
CA ALA A 54 -5.48 9.12 -7.53
C ALA A 54 -6.99 8.81 -7.55
N LEU A 55 -7.38 7.54 -7.60
CA LEU A 55 -8.79 7.12 -7.56
C LEU A 55 -9.46 7.47 -6.21
N ILE A 56 -8.73 7.34 -5.09
CA ILE A 56 -9.20 7.79 -3.78
C ILE A 56 -9.47 9.29 -3.79
N PHE A 57 -8.55 10.10 -4.31
CA PHE A 57 -8.73 11.55 -4.42
C PHE A 57 -9.92 11.92 -5.29
N ILE A 58 -10.09 11.27 -6.45
CA ILE A 58 -11.22 11.50 -7.35
C ILE A 58 -12.55 11.16 -6.64
N GLU A 59 -12.65 10.01 -5.98
CA GLU A 59 -13.87 9.64 -5.25
C GLU A 59 -14.12 10.59 -4.08
N LEU A 60 -13.08 11.07 -3.39
CA LEU A 60 -13.20 12.05 -2.32
C LEU A 60 -13.77 13.38 -2.85
N ILE A 61 -13.26 13.87 -3.98
CA ILE A 61 -13.75 15.09 -4.64
C ILE A 61 -15.22 14.90 -5.07
N ILE A 62 -15.55 13.79 -5.73
CA ILE A 62 -16.93 13.51 -6.17
C ILE A 62 -17.87 13.37 -4.96
N ALA A 63 -17.43 12.72 -3.89
CA ALA A 63 -18.19 12.55 -2.66
C ALA A 63 -18.47 13.90 -1.99
N LEU A 64 -17.47 14.79 -1.97
CA LEU A 64 -17.60 16.15 -1.45
C LEU A 64 -18.61 16.97 -2.27
N PHE A 65 -18.49 16.95 -3.61
CA PHE A 65 -19.42 17.67 -4.50
C PHE A 65 -20.85 17.12 -4.47
N LYS A 66 -21.02 15.80 -4.35
CA LYS A 66 -22.34 15.15 -4.30
C LYS A 66 -22.88 14.99 -2.88
N TRP A 67 -22.21 15.58 -1.88
CA TRP A 67 -22.56 15.49 -0.45
C TRP A 67 -22.93 14.07 0.01
N ARG A 68 -22.17 13.09 -0.46
CA ARG A 68 -22.38 11.67 -0.17
C ARG A 68 -21.15 11.11 0.54
N ARG A 69 -21.29 9.98 1.23
CA ARG A 69 -20.12 9.30 1.81
C ARG A 69 -19.22 8.73 0.69
N PRO A 70 -17.89 8.82 0.83
CA PRO A 70 -16.97 8.24 -0.14
C PRO A 70 -17.14 6.73 -0.18
N LYS A 71 -17.17 6.16 -1.39
CA LYS A 71 -17.22 4.71 -1.57
C LYS A 71 -15.83 4.10 -1.42
N LYS A 72 -15.78 2.82 -1.05
CA LYS A 72 -14.51 2.07 -0.97
C LYS A 72 -13.93 1.94 -2.37
N VAL A 73 -12.78 2.58 -2.60
CA VAL A 73 -12.04 2.48 -3.87
C VAL A 73 -11.22 1.20 -3.85
N MET A 74 -11.50 0.29 -4.79
CA MET A 74 -10.72 -0.94 -4.95
C MET A 74 -9.34 -0.64 -5.50
N LYS A 75 -8.32 -1.37 -5.02
CA LYS A 75 -6.96 -1.24 -5.52
C LYS A 75 -6.90 -1.66 -7.00
N PRO A 76 -6.39 -0.82 -7.91
CA PRO A 76 -6.12 -1.23 -9.28
C PRO A 76 -4.98 -2.25 -9.25
N VAL A 77 -5.18 -3.38 -9.93
CA VAL A 77 -4.17 -4.42 -10.08
C VAL A 77 -3.85 -4.49 -11.56
N ILE A 78 -2.68 -3.96 -11.92
CA ILE A 78 -2.19 -3.91 -13.30
C ILE A 78 -1.54 -5.24 -13.65
N TRP A 79 -0.77 -5.79 -12.72
CA TRP A 79 -0.06 -7.04 -12.96
C TRP A 79 -0.17 -7.98 -11.78
N ARG A 80 -0.62 -9.21 -12.08
CA ARG A 80 -0.67 -10.31 -11.13
C ARG A 80 -0.39 -11.61 -11.89
N PRO A 81 0.56 -12.44 -11.45
CA PRO A 81 0.83 -13.70 -12.11
C PRO A 81 -0.43 -14.58 -12.06
N SER A 82 -0.70 -15.30 -13.15
CA SER A 82 -1.96 -16.03 -13.39
C SER A 82 -2.39 -16.94 -12.22
N LYS A 83 -1.43 -17.58 -11.53
CA LYS A 83 -1.68 -18.46 -10.37
C LYS A 83 -2.19 -17.74 -9.10
N LEU A 84 -1.98 -16.42 -8.99
CA LEU A 84 -2.49 -15.60 -7.88
C LEU A 84 -3.83 -14.90 -8.21
N LYS A 85 -4.25 -14.97 -9.48
CA LYS A 85 -5.52 -14.39 -9.96
C LYS A 85 -6.72 -15.20 -9.48
N GLU A 86 -6.58 -16.53 -9.45
CA GLU A 86 -7.61 -17.48 -9.05
C GLU A 86 -8.04 -17.28 -7.58
N LYS A 87 -7.06 -17.13 -6.66
CA LYS A 87 -7.31 -16.93 -5.23
C LYS A 87 -7.99 -15.59 -4.89
N ALA A 88 -7.69 -14.53 -5.65
CA ALA A 88 -8.30 -13.21 -5.43
C ALA A 88 -9.76 -13.12 -5.90
N THR A 89 -10.17 -14.00 -6.81
CA THR A 89 -11.56 -14.08 -7.29
C THR A 89 -12.43 -14.79 -6.26
N ASP A 90 -11.86 -15.74 -5.52
CA ASP A 90 -12.52 -16.49 -4.44
C ASP A 90 -12.76 -15.61 -3.19
N ASP A 91 -11.78 -14.76 -2.82
CA ASP A 91 -11.91 -13.81 -1.70
C ASP A 91 -12.85 -12.62 -2.00
N ALA A 92 -13.08 -12.29 -3.28
CA ALA A 92 -13.99 -11.20 -3.68
C ALA A 92 -15.47 -11.63 -3.76
N ASN A 93 -15.74 -12.94 -3.73
CA ASN A 93 -17.08 -13.54 -3.84
C ASN A 93 -17.61 -14.04 -2.49
N LYS A 94 -16.91 -13.72 -1.39
CA LYS A 94 -17.22 -14.09 -0.01
C LYS A 94 -17.50 -12.84 0.82
#